data_AF-A0AAU9NVV0-F1
#
_entry.id   AF-A0AAU9NVV0-F1
#
_cell.length_a   1.000
_cell.length_b   1.000
_cell.length_c   1.000
_cell.angle_alpha   90.00
_cell.angle_beta   90.00
_cell.angle_gamma   90.00
#
_symmetry.space_group_name_H-M   'P 1'
#
loop_
_entity.id
_entity.type
_entity.pdbx_description
1 polymer ?
#
loop_
_entity_poly.entity_id
_entity_poly.type
_entity_poly.pdbx_seq_one_letter_code
_entity_poly.pdbx_strand_id
1 'polypeptide(L)'
;MADSSASYIHMVHRLIEECLIFNMSKEECMEALSKHANIMPAITSTVWCELEKENKDFFEAYKNTRKEHQTQMVSSSSQKVIPP
;
A
#
# COMPACT_ATOMS: atom_id res chain seq x y z
N MET A 1 8.37 33.08 -2.24
CA MET A 1 9.09 31.92 -2.81
C MET A 1 9.27 30.88 -1.72
N ALA A 2 8.17 30.28 -1.29
CA ALA A 2 8.16 29.24 -0.27
C ALA A 2 7.03 28.31 -0.67
N ASP A 3 7.31 27.29 -1.49
CA ASP A 3 6.37 26.18 -1.65
C ASP A 3 6.94 24.91 -2.32
N SER A 4 8.21 24.91 -2.78
CA SER A 4 8.72 23.74 -3.51
C SER A 4 8.84 22.47 -2.66
N SER A 5 9.05 22.57 -1.34
CA SER A 5 9.17 21.42 -0.45
C SER A 5 7.81 20.88 0.02
N ALA A 6 6.87 21.76 0.39
CA ALA A 6 5.53 21.37 0.81
C ALA A 6 4.77 20.70 -0.36
N SER A 7 4.84 21.29 -1.56
CA SER A 7 4.24 20.72 -2.77
C SER A 7 4.76 19.31 -3.08
N TYR A 8 6.07 19.08 -2.93
CA TYR A 8 6.67 17.75 -3.16
C TYR A 8 6.17 16.72 -2.15
N ILE A 9 6.14 17.07 -0.85
CA ILE A 9 5.65 16.17 0.20
C ILE A 9 4.17 15.84 0.00
N HIS A 10 3.34 16.84 -0.34
CA HIS A 10 1.93 16.62 -0.64
C HIS A 10 1.71 15.72 -1.86
N MET A 11 2.53 15.88 -2.91
CA MET A 11 2.50 15.01 -4.08
C MET A 11 2.84 13.56 -3.71
N VAL A 12 3.91 13.34 -2.94
CA VAL A 12 4.30 11.99 -2.49
C VAL A 12 3.22 11.37 -1.63
N HIS A 13 2.63 12.14 -0.71
CA HIS A 13 1.55 11.66 0.16
C HIS A 13 0.34 11.22 -0.68
N ARG A 14 -0.12 12.04 -1.62
CA ARG A 14 -1.26 11.71 -2.48
C ARG A 14 -1.03 10.44 -3.30
N LEU A 15 0.18 10.25 -3.81
CA LEU A 15 0.53 9.05 -4.56
C LEU A 15 0.54 7.80 -3.67
N ILE A 16 0.98 7.92 -2.41
CA ILE A 16 0.89 6.83 -1.43
C ILE A 16 -0.57 6.50 -1.11
N GLU A 17 -1.44 7.51 -0.95
CA GLU A 17 -2.88 7.30 -0.78
C GLU A 17 -3.48 6.54 -1.96
N GLU A 18 -3.12 6.88 -3.20
CA GLU A 18 -3.55 6.12 -4.37
C GLU A 18 -3.04 4.67 -4.34
N CYS A 19 -1.76 4.45 -4.03
CA CYS A 19 -1.22 3.09 -3.86
C CYS A 19 -1.98 2.29 -2.78
N LEU A 20 -2.37 2.94 -1.68
CA LEU A 20 -3.18 2.31 -0.64
C LEU A 20 -4.55 1.91 -1.19
N ILE A 21 -5.24 2.79 -1.92
CA ILE A 21 -6.55 2.50 -2.55
C ILE A 21 -6.45 1.34 -3.55
N PHE A 22 -5.38 1.27 -4.33
CA PHE A 22 -5.10 0.13 -5.23
C PHE A 22 -4.74 -1.16 -4.49
N ASN A 23 -4.80 -1.15 -3.17
CA ASN A 23 -4.48 -2.30 -2.35
C ASN A 23 -3.03 -2.74 -2.68
N MET A 24 -2.04 -1.84 -2.72
CA MET A 24 -0.62 -2.18 -2.97
C MET A 24 0.18 -2.39 -1.68
N SER A 25 1.19 -3.27 -1.72
CA SER A 25 2.15 -3.40 -0.62
C SER A 25 3.12 -2.23 -0.62
N LYS A 26 3.87 -2.07 0.47
CA LYS A 26 4.95 -1.07 0.54
C LYS A 26 5.94 -1.22 -0.62
N GLU A 27 6.29 -2.45 -0.99
CA GLU A 27 7.22 -2.74 -2.08
C GLU A 27 6.64 -2.39 -3.45
N GLU A 28 5.38 -2.75 -3.70
CA GLU A 28 4.67 -2.38 -4.92
C GLU A 28 4.53 -0.86 -5.04
N CYS A 29 4.21 -0.17 -3.95
CA CYS A 29 4.15 1.28 -3.89
C CYS A 29 5.49 1.93 -4.24
N MET A 30 6.60 1.45 -3.65
CA MET A 30 7.95 1.93 -3.97
C MET A 30 8.31 1.73 -5.44
N GLU A 31 8.01 0.55 -6.00
CA GLU A 31 8.32 0.26 -7.40
C GLU A 31 7.46 1.09 -8.35
N ALA A 32 6.16 1.21 -8.08
CA ALA A 32 5.24 2.01 -8.88
C ALA A 32 5.64 3.49 -8.88
N LEU A 33 5.95 4.04 -7.70
CA LEU A 33 6.37 5.43 -7.58
C LEU A 33 7.72 5.70 -8.25
N SER A 34 8.64 4.76 -8.17
CA SER A 34 9.93 4.83 -8.86
C SER A 34 9.75 4.79 -10.38
N LYS A 35 8.95 3.87 -10.91
CA LYS A 35 8.74 3.69 -12.36
C LYS A 35 7.87 4.77 -12.99
N HIS A 36 6.78 5.18 -12.33
CA HIS A 36 5.77 6.06 -12.90
C HIS A 36 5.98 7.54 -12.55
N ALA A 37 6.53 7.84 -11.37
CA ALA A 37 6.70 9.20 -10.88
C ALA A 37 8.19 9.59 -10.71
N ASN A 38 9.13 8.69 -11.00
CA ASN A 38 10.57 8.90 -10.83
C ASN A 38 10.94 9.33 -9.39
N ILE A 39 10.16 8.87 -8.41
CA ILE A 39 10.39 9.15 -6.99
C ILE A 39 11.35 8.10 -6.43
N MET A 40 12.37 8.55 -5.70
CA MET A 40 13.31 7.63 -5.07
C MET A 40 12.58 6.70 -4.08
N PRO A 41 12.77 5.38 -4.16
CA PRO A 41 12.10 4.44 -3.27
C PRO A 41 12.44 4.69 -1.79
N ALA A 42 13.60 5.29 -1.50
CA ALA A 42 13.97 5.76 -0.17
C ALA A 42 12.97 6.81 0.39
N ILE A 43 12.55 7.77 -0.43
CA ILE A 43 11.58 8.81 -0.03
C ILE A 43 10.22 8.17 0.24
N THR A 44 9.72 7.34 -0.68
CA THR A 44 8.47 6.59 -0.48
C THR A 44 8.53 5.73 0.77
N SER A 45 9.64 5.03 1.00
CA SER A 45 9.82 4.18 2.19
C SER A 45 9.76 4.98 3.48
N THR A 46 10.42 6.15 3.53
CA THR A 46 10.39 7.05 4.68
C THR A 46 8.98 7.56 4.94
N VAL A 47 8.32 8.15 3.95
CA VAL A 47 6.97 8.71 4.12
C VAL A 47 5.96 7.62 4.50
N TRP A 48 6.03 6.44 3.87
CA TRP A 48 5.19 5.31 4.23
C TRP A 48 5.42 4.85 5.67
N CYS A 49 6.67 4.75 6.12
CA CYS A 49 6.98 4.36 7.49
C CYS A 49 6.48 5.37 8.53
N GLU A 50 6.55 6.67 8.23
CA GLU A 50 6.01 7.69 9.12
C GLU A 50 4.47 7.64 9.15
N LEU A 51 3.82 7.50 7.99
CA LEU A 51 2.35 7.32 7.91
C LEU A 51 1.88 6.09 8.68
N GLU A 52 2.61 4.97 8.60
CA GLU A 52 2.31 3.75 9.34
C GLU A 52 2.45 3.95 10.85
N LYS A 53 3.43 4.74 11.30
CA LYS A 53 3.62 5.05 12.73
C LYS A 53 2.54 5.97 13.27
N GLU A 54 2.11 6.96 12.48
CA GLU A 54 1.05 7.91 12.88
C GLU A 54 -0.34 7.29 12.78
N ASN A 55 -0.60 6.41 11.81
CA ASN A 55 -1.91 5.84 11.52
C ASN A 55 -1.92 4.30 11.66
N LYS A 56 -1.40 3.78 12.77
CA LYS A 56 -1.24 2.32 12.98
C LYS A 56 -2.53 1.55 12.77
N ASP A 57 -3.64 2.01 13.35
CA ASP A 57 -4.94 1.32 13.26
C ASP A 57 -5.42 1.18 11.81
N PHE A 58 -5.22 2.22 10.99
CA PHE A 58 -5.55 2.19 9.56
C PHE A 58 -4.68 1.17 8.82
N PHE A 59 -3.36 1.19 9.04
CA PHE A 59 -2.44 0.28 8.36
C PHE A 59 -2.61 -1.17 8.81
N GLU A 60 -2.99 -1.44 10.06
CA GLU A 60 -3.34 -2.78 10.52
C GLU A 60 -4.62 -3.29 9.86
N ALA A 61 -5.69 -2.49 9.83
CA ALA A 61 -6.92 -2.83 9.12
C ALA A 61 -6.66 -3.07 7.63
N TYR A 62 -5.90 -2.19 7.00
CA TYR A 62 -5.49 -2.30 5.61
C TYR A 62 -4.73 -3.60 5.31
N LYS A 63 -3.73 -3.94 6.13
CA LYS A 63 -2.97 -5.20 5.98
C LYS A 63 -3.88 -6.42 6.16
N ASN A 64 -4.84 -6.37 7.07
CA ASN A 64 -5.79 -7.46 7.28
C ASN A 64 -6.76 -7.63 6.10
N THR A 65 -7.33 -6.54 5.59
CA THR A 65 -8.20 -6.55 4.40
C THR A 65 -7.46 -7.04 3.15
N ARG A 66 -6.19 -6.67 2.98
CA ARG A 66 -5.31 -7.17 1.90
C ARG A 66 -5.10 -8.68 1.97
N LYS A 67 -4.79 -9.20 3.17
CA LYS A 67 -4.62 -10.65 3.40
C LYS A 67 -5.90 -11.42 3.08
N GLU A 68 -7.06 -10.89 3.46
CA GLU A 68 -8.34 -11.54 3.20
C GLU A 68 -8.65 -11.63 1.70
N HIS A 69 -8.42 -10.54 0.95
CA HIS A 69 -8.56 -10.56 -0.52
C HIS A 69 -7.55 -11.48 -1.22
N GLN A 70 -6.33 -11.65 -0.67
CA GLN A 70 -5.35 -12.59 -1.23
C GLN A 70 -5.69 -14.05 -0.89
N THR A 71 -6.27 -14.32 0.28
CA THR A 71 -6.69 -15.65 0.74
C THR A 71 -7.93 -16.17 0.00
N GLN A 72 -8.81 -15.30 -0.50
CA GLN A 72 -9.98 -15.77 -1.29
C GLN A 72 -9.60 -16.33 -2.67
N MET A 73 -8.39 -16.07 -3.18
CA MET A 73 -7.93 -16.61 -4.47
C MET A 73 -7.31 -18.01 -4.37
N VAL A 74 -6.91 -18.46 -3.17
CA VAL A 74 -6.27 -19.77 -2.93
C VAL A 74 -7.18 -20.79 -2.23
N SER A 75 -8.45 -20.42 -1.98
CA SER A 75 -9.40 -21.25 -1.20
C SER A 75 -10.59 -21.75 -2.03
N SER A 76 -10.39 -22.02 -3.33
CA SER A 76 -11.34 -22.78 -4.17
C SER A 76 -10.63 -23.94 -4.87
N SER A 77 -9.99 -24.80 -4.10
CA SER A 77 -9.60 -26.16 -4.51
C SER A 77 -9.51 -27.05 -3.28
N SER A 78 -10.65 -27.25 -2.63
CA SER A 78 -10.90 -28.43 -1.81
C SER A 78 -12.40 -28.68 -1.81
N GLN A 79 -12.87 -29.24 -2.94
CA GLN A 79 -14.13 -29.96 -3.00
C GLN A 79 -14.04 -31.08 -1.95
N LYS A 80 -14.53 -30.83 -0.74
CA LYS A 80 -14.63 -31.85 0.30
C LYS A 80 -15.71 -32.84 -0.13
N VAL A 81 -15.26 -34.04 -0.46
CA VAL A 81 -16.10 -35.17 -0.87
C VAL A 81 -16.83 -35.77 0.35
N ILE A 82 -18.00 -36.35 0.06
CA ILE A 82 -18.76 -37.45 0.71
C ILE A 82 -19.63 -37.16 1.97
N PRO A 83 -20.62 -38.03 2.31
CA PRO A 83 -22.07 -37.98 2.02
C PRO A 83 -22.88 -37.96 3.36
N PRO A 84 -24.14 -38.45 3.54
CA PRO A 84 -24.88 -39.59 2.94
C PRO A 84 -25.89 -39.25 1.85
#